data_AF-A0A6J2TDM1-F1
#
_entry.id   AF-A0A6J2TDM1-F1
#
_cell.length_a   1.000
_cell.length_b   1.000
_cell.length_c   1.000
_cell.angle_alpha   90.00
_cell.angle_beta   90.00
_cell.angle_gamma   90.00
#
_symmetry.space_group_name_H-M   'P 1'
#
loop_
_entity.id
_entity.type
_entity.pdbx_description
1 polymer ?
#
loop_
_entity_poly.entity_id
_entity_poly.type
_entity_poly.pdbx_seq_one_letter_code
_entity_poly.pdbx_strand_id
1 'polypeptide(L)'
;MMLPPANEDAPPTYELKYVVGDHQFGEILAFERKSGVLWYGDKYSPEIVQKYPTSGEGLKITAVEIIATQTTNVGTLVVTRGGPGFRNVEFTLRAFNTYFWTYNIKVFGKIF
;
A
#
# COMPACT_ATOMS: atom_id res chain seq x y z
N MET A 1 -6.99 -14.20 31.27
CA MET A 1 -7.37 -14.39 29.86
C MET A 1 -6.20 -15.10 29.19
N MET A 2 -6.35 -16.35 28.77
CA MET A 2 -5.30 -17.08 28.04
C MET A 2 -5.35 -16.70 26.57
N LEU A 3 -4.20 -16.42 25.96
CA LEU A 3 -4.10 -16.26 24.52
C LEU A 3 -4.42 -17.61 23.86
N PRO A 4 -5.23 -17.66 22.80
CA PRO A 4 -5.45 -18.90 22.07
C PRO A 4 -4.11 -19.41 21.51
N PRO A 5 -3.94 -20.74 21.40
CA PRO A 5 -2.74 -21.33 20.81
C PRO A 5 -2.56 -20.86 19.36
N ALA A 6 -1.31 -20.71 18.93
CA ALA A 6 -0.99 -20.40 17.54
C ALA A 6 -1.50 -21.54 16.63
N ASN A 7 -2.12 -21.18 15.51
CA ASN A 7 -2.46 -22.16 14.48
C ASN A 7 -1.22 -22.40 13.61
N GLU A 8 -0.58 -23.56 13.76
CA GLU A 8 0.62 -23.91 12.99
C GLU A 8 0.31 -24.26 11.53
N ASP A 9 -0.96 -24.56 11.20
CA ASP A 9 -1.41 -24.89 9.84
C ASP A 9 -1.86 -23.64 9.06
N ALA A 10 -1.64 -22.43 9.59
CA ALA A 10 -2.02 -21.21 8.91
C ALA A 10 -1.24 -21.07 7.59
N PRO A 11 -1.89 -20.71 6.47
CA PRO A 11 -1.18 -20.45 5.23
C PRO A 11 -0.10 -19.38 5.43
N PRO A 12 1.08 -19.53 4.81
CA PRO A 12 2.15 -18.54 4.93
C PRO A 12 1.67 -17.18 4.41
N THR A 13 2.12 -16.12 5.07
CA THR A 13 1.94 -14.74 4.59
C THR A 13 3.25 -14.19 4.06
N TYR A 14 3.13 -13.35 3.03
CA TYR A 14 4.23 -12.68 2.37
C TYR A 14 4.04 -11.18 2.51
N GLU A 15 5.13 -10.48 2.81
CA GLU A 15 5.18 -9.03 2.80
C GLU A 15 5.81 -8.56 1.49
N LEU A 16 5.05 -7.77 0.72
CA LEU A 16 5.51 -7.14 -0.51
C LEU A 16 5.69 -5.65 -0.24
N LYS A 17 6.93 -5.19 -0.38
CA LYS A 17 7.28 -3.77 -0.30
C LYS A 17 7.36 -3.17 -1.70
N TYR A 18 6.61 -2.10 -1.93
CA TYR A 18 6.68 -1.30 -3.14
C TYR A 18 7.16 0.10 -2.80
N VAL A 19 8.11 0.61 -3.58
CA VAL A 19 8.65 1.96 -3.43
C VAL A 19 8.63 2.64 -4.79
N VAL A 20 8.13 3.88 -4.84
CA VAL A 20 8.15 4.74 -6.03
C VAL A 20 8.84 6.04 -5.65
N GLY A 21 9.92 6.39 -6.34
CA GLY A 21 10.75 7.54 -6.00
C GLY A 21 11.69 7.27 -4.84
N ASP A 22 12.25 8.35 -4.29
CA ASP A 22 13.29 8.30 -3.27
C ASP A 22 12.99 9.29 -2.15
N HIS A 23 13.29 8.88 -0.92
CA HIS A 23 13.19 9.73 0.26
C HIS A 23 14.15 10.92 0.13
N GLN A 24 13.66 12.12 0.50
CA GLN A 24 14.43 13.36 0.43
C GLN A 24 14.45 14.07 1.78
N PHE A 25 15.58 14.74 2.07
CA PHE A 25 15.69 15.57 3.25
C PHE A 25 14.59 16.65 3.29
N GLY A 26 13.93 16.78 4.45
CA GLY A 26 12.86 17.76 4.67
C GLY A 26 11.48 17.38 4.10
N GLU A 27 11.32 16.15 3.61
CA GLU A 27 9.98 15.63 3.30
C GLU A 27 9.18 15.34 4.58
N ILE A 28 7.87 15.31 4.44
CA ILE A 28 6.93 14.93 5.51
C ILE A 28 5.97 13.86 4.99
N LEU A 29 5.40 13.08 5.92
CA LEU A 29 4.30 12.17 5.62
C LEU A 29 3.08 12.99 5.24
N ALA A 30 2.79 13.01 3.94
CA ALA A 30 1.74 13.85 3.36
C ALA A 30 0.38 13.16 3.37
N PHE A 31 0.39 11.81 3.32
CA PHE A 31 -0.81 10.99 3.34
C PHE A 31 -0.47 9.58 3.81
N GLU A 32 -1.35 8.99 4.61
CA GLU A 32 -1.29 7.58 4.98
C GLU A 32 -2.68 6.94 4.84
N ARG A 33 -2.72 5.73 4.28
CA ARG A 33 -3.91 4.89 4.29
C ARG A 33 -3.54 3.46 4.65
N LYS A 34 -4.16 2.98 5.72
CA LYS A 34 -4.09 1.60 6.15
C LYS A 34 -5.42 0.91 5.92
N SER A 35 -5.39 -0.33 5.43
CA SER A 35 -6.59 -1.16 5.35
C SER A 35 -6.87 -1.86 6.67
N GLY A 36 -8.11 -2.35 6.84
CA GLY A 36 -8.36 -3.45 7.75
C GLY A 36 -7.74 -4.76 7.24
N VAL A 37 -7.88 -5.82 8.02
CA VAL A 37 -7.60 -7.18 7.56
C VAL A 37 -8.76 -7.64 6.69
N LEU A 38 -8.48 -8.05 5.45
CA LEU A 38 -9.47 -8.58 4.52
C LEU A 38 -9.27 -10.08 4.38
N TRP A 39 -10.31 -10.85 4.69
CA TRP A 39 -10.37 -12.29 4.46
C TRP A 39 -11.40 -12.60 3.38
N TYR A 40 -11.00 -13.41 2.41
CA TYR A 40 -11.84 -13.87 1.33
C TYR A 40 -12.18 -15.35 1.57
N GLY A 41 -13.44 -15.73 1.32
CA GLY A 41 -13.89 -17.13 1.47
C GLY A 41 -13.22 -18.08 0.46
N ASP A 42 -12.82 -17.54 -0.69
CA ASP A 42 -12.10 -18.22 -1.76
C ASP A 42 -10.90 -17.38 -2.23
N LYS A 43 -10.01 -17.95 -3.05
CA LYS A 43 -8.92 -17.18 -3.66
C LYS A 43 -9.50 -16.03 -4.47
N TYR A 44 -9.08 -14.83 -4.14
CA TYR A 44 -9.53 -13.62 -4.80
C TYR A 44 -8.34 -12.76 -5.22
N SER A 45 -8.52 -11.93 -6.25
CA SER A 45 -7.49 -10.99 -6.73
C SER A 45 -7.99 -9.57 -6.49
N PRO A 46 -7.86 -9.04 -5.25
CA PRO A 46 -8.38 -7.73 -4.92
C PRO A 46 -7.56 -6.61 -5.54
N GLU A 47 -8.24 -5.51 -5.82
CA GLU A 47 -7.67 -4.29 -6.40
C GLU A 47 -8.15 -3.07 -5.63
N ILE A 48 -7.26 -2.09 -5.47
CA ILE A 48 -7.62 -0.74 -5.05
C ILE A 48 -7.02 0.28 -5.99
N VAL A 49 -7.72 1.40 -6.16
CA VAL A 49 -7.18 2.64 -6.71
C VAL A 49 -7.04 3.63 -5.57
N GLN A 50 -5.84 4.20 -5.43
CA GLN A 50 -5.56 5.22 -4.44
C GLN A 50 -5.03 6.48 -5.13
N LYS A 51 -5.49 7.63 -4.65
CA LYS A 51 -5.02 8.94 -5.10
C LYS A 51 -4.58 9.82 -3.95
N TYR A 52 -3.62 10.68 -4.21
CA TYR A 52 -3.22 11.80 -3.36
C TYR A 52 -2.97 13.03 -4.25
N PRO A 53 -3.33 14.24 -3.81
CA PRO A 53 -4.21 14.53 -2.68
C PRO A 53 -5.65 14.09 -2.96
N THR A 54 -6.46 13.92 -1.92
CA THR A 54 -7.89 13.62 -2.07
C THR A 54 -8.70 14.87 -2.47
N SER A 55 -8.24 16.05 -2.10
CA SER A 55 -8.76 17.37 -2.48
C SER A 55 -7.67 18.44 -2.34
N GLY A 56 -7.85 19.60 -2.99
CA GLY A 56 -6.93 20.75 -2.89
C GLY A 56 -5.57 20.54 -3.59
N GLU A 57 -4.62 21.43 -3.30
CA GLU A 57 -3.24 21.35 -3.80
C GLU A 57 -2.37 20.57 -2.80
N GLY A 58 -1.95 19.36 -3.20
CA GLY A 58 -1.08 18.52 -2.39
C GLY A 58 0.38 19.02 -2.35
N LEU A 59 1.19 18.32 -1.58
CA LEU A 59 2.64 18.49 -1.55
C LEU A 59 3.28 17.90 -2.80
N LYS A 60 4.45 18.41 -3.18
CA LYS A 60 5.26 17.82 -4.23
C LYS A 60 5.82 16.50 -3.73
N ILE A 61 5.42 15.42 -4.36
CA ILE A 61 5.69 14.05 -3.92
C ILE A 61 7.17 13.75 -4.12
N THR A 62 7.75 13.07 -3.14
CA THR A 62 9.15 12.59 -3.15
C THR A 62 9.19 11.08 -3.24
N ALA A 63 8.40 10.40 -2.40
CA ALA A 63 8.31 8.95 -2.36
C ALA A 63 6.87 8.46 -2.09
N VAL A 64 6.56 7.27 -2.61
CA VAL A 64 5.41 6.47 -2.18
C VAL A 64 5.95 5.13 -1.68
N GLU A 65 5.64 4.79 -0.42
CA GLU A 65 5.95 3.49 0.16
C GLU A 65 4.66 2.72 0.42
N ILE A 66 4.63 1.47 -0.01
CA ILE A 66 3.49 0.58 0.25
C ILE A 66 4.02 -0.74 0.78
N ILE A 67 3.45 -1.19 1.89
CA ILE A 67 3.64 -2.54 2.41
C ILE A 67 2.31 -3.27 2.28
N ALA A 68 2.30 -4.38 1.56
CA ALA A 68 1.13 -5.25 1.42
C ALA A 68 1.45 -6.64 1.97
N THR A 69 0.58 -7.16 2.83
CA THR A 69 0.68 -8.52 3.36
C THR A 69 -0.42 -9.39 2.77
N GLN A 70 -0.05 -10.55 2.22
CA GLN A 70 -0.95 -11.44 1.46
C GLN A 70 -0.51 -12.91 1.57
N THR A 71 -1.42 -13.85 1.34
CA THR A 71 -1.11 -15.31 1.34
C THR A 71 -0.41 -15.81 0.08
N THR A 72 -0.22 -14.95 -0.92
CA THR A 72 0.60 -15.24 -2.11
C THR A 72 1.71 -14.20 -2.20
N ASN A 73 2.78 -14.50 -2.93
CA ASN A 73 3.85 -13.54 -3.22
C ASN A 73 3.65 -12.77 -4.54
N VAL A 74 2.44 -12.80 -5.10
CA VAL A 74 2.13 -12.21 -6.40
C VAL A 74 1.24 -10.99 -6.22
N GLY A 75 1.76 -9.82 -6.60
CA GLY A 75 1.07 -8.54 -6.52
C GLY A 75 1.71 -7.53 -7.46
N THR A 76 0.98 -6.44 -7.74
CA THR A 76 1.50 -5.35 -8.57
C THR A 76 1.11 -4.00 -8.01
N LEU A 77 1.99 -3.03 -8.25
CA LEU A 77 1.74 -1.61 -8.10
C LEU A 77 1.94 -0.95 -9.47
N VAL A 78 0.95 -0.19 -9.94
CA VAL A 78 1.03 0.56 -11.19
C VAL A 78 0.68 2.01 -10.90
N VAL A 79 1.59 2.94 -11.15
CA VAL A 79 1.30 4.39 -11.10
C VAL A 79 0.54 4.75 -12.37
N THR A 80 -0.69 5.22 -12.22
CA THR A 80 -1.59 5.56 -13.33
C THR A 80 -1.57 7.05 -13.67
N ARG A 81 -1.22 7.91 -12.70
CA ARG A 81 -1.13 9.36 -12.90
C ARG A 81 -0.15 10.00 -11.92
N GLY A 82 0.57 11.04 -12.35
CA GLY A 82 1.44 11.84 -11.47
C GLY A 82 2.64 11.04 -10.94
N GLY A 83 2.99 11.23 -9.67
CA GLY A 83 4.10 10.55 -8.99
C GLY A 83 5.16 11.50 -8.44
N PRO A 84 6.37 10.99 -8.10
CA PRO A 84 7.47 11.81 -7.62
C PRO A 84 7.75 13.00 -8.54
N GLY A 85 7.94 14.19 -7.95
CA GLY A 85 8.10 15.45 -8.68
C GLY A 85 6.79 16.18 -9.00
N PHE A 86 5.65 15.51 -8.96
CA PHE A 86 4.32 16.11 -9.14
C PHE A 86 3.63 16.36 -7.79
N ARG A 87 2.59 17.18 -7.79
CA ARG A 87 1.75 17.45 -6.60
C ARG A 87 0.57 16.47 -6.45
N ASN A 88 0.52 15.45 -7.31
CA ASN A 88 -0.49 14.40 -7.26
C ASN A 88 0.11 13.05 -7.64
N VAL A 89 -0.51 11.98 -7.17
CA VAL A 89 -0.27 10.61 -7.62
C VAL A 89 -1.58 9.84 -7.59
N GLU A 90 -1.79 9.01 -8.59
CA GLU A 90 -2.78 7.95 -8.59
C GLU A 90 -2.09 6.64 -8.95
N PHE A 91 -2.45 5.57 -8.25
CA PHE A 91 -1.92 4.26 -8.52
C PHE A 91 -2.95 3.17 -8.22
N THR A 92 -2.78 2.06 -8.90
CA THR A 92 -3.53 0.82 -8.69
C THR A 92 -2.64 -0.19 -7.99
N LEU A 93 -3.09 -0.71 -6.86
CA LEU A 93 -2.44 -1.79 -6.12
C LEU A 93 -3.29 -3.06 -6.21
N ARG A 94 -2.69 -4.18 -6.59
CA ARG A 94 -3.34 -5.48 -6.75
C ARG A 94 -2.62 -6.57 -5.98
N ALA A 95 -3.40 -7.48 -5.40
CA ALA A 95 -2.94 -8.81 -5.00
C ALA A 95 -3.56 -9.86 -5.93
N PHE A 96 -2.88 -10.98 -6.13
CA PHE A 96 -3.40 -12.04 -6.99
C PHE A 96 -3.61 -13.36 -6.23
N ASN A 97 -4.79 -13.95 -6.42
CA ASN A 97 -5.16 -15.28 -5.93
C ASN A 97 -4.91 -15.51 -4.43
N THR A 98 -5.22 -14.51 -3.60
CA THR A 98 -4.97 -14.52 -2.15
C THR A 98 -6.27 -14.71 -1.35
N TYR A 99 -6.19 -15.35 -0.18
CA TYR A 99 -7.28 -15.44 0.80
C TYR A 99 -7.25 -14.31 1.82
N PHE A 100 -6.09 -13.69 1.98
CA PHE A 100 -5.84 -12.64 2.96
C PHE A 100 -5.19 -11.46 2.27
N TRP A 101 -5.61 -10.24 2.62
CA TRP A 101 -4.93 -9.04 2.18
C TRP A 101 -5.04 -7.90 3.19
N THR A 102 -3.92 -7.26 3.47
CA THR A 102 -3.87 -5.97 4.18
C THR A 102 -2.76 -5.12 3.60
N TYR A 103 -2.89 -3.81 3.66
CA TYR A 103 -1.88 -2.89 3.14
C TYR A 103 -1.77 -1.63 4.00
N ASN A 104 -0.57 -1.04 3.99
CA ASN A 104 -0.31 0.31 4.44
C ASN A 104 0.38 1.10 3.34
N ILE A 105 -0.22 2.23 2.98
CA ILE A 105 0.24 3.16 1.94
C ILE A 105 0.68 4.44 2.62
N LYS A 106 1.88 4.90 2.31
CA LYS A 106 2.43 6.18 2.74
C LYS A 106 2.89 6.98 1.53
N VAL A 107 2.47 8.24 1.45
CA VAL A 107 2.97 9.19 0.45
C VAL A 107 3.72 10.28 1.19
N PHE A 108 4.97 10.50 0.78
CA PHE A 108 5.84 11.52 1.31
C PHE A 108 5.96 12.66 0.30
N GLY A 109 6.11 13.88 0.81
CA GLY A 109 6.28 15.04 -0.04
C GLY A 109 6.82 16.24 0.71
N LYS A 110 7.14 17.27 -0.06
CA LYS A 110 7.67 18.55 0.43
C LYS A 110 6.93 19.73 -0.20
N ILE A 111 7.06 20.89 0.43
CA ILE A 111 6.36 22.12 0.02
C ILE A 111 6.94 22.67 -1.30
N PHE A 112 8.25 22.49 -1.55
CA PHE A 112 9.03 23.13 -2.62
C PHE A 112 9.67 22.11 -3.57
#